data_AF-A0A948H1N9-F1
#
_entry.id   AF-A0A948H1N9-F1
#
_cell.length_a   1.000
_cell.length_b   1.000
_cell.length_c   1.000
_cell.angle_alpha   90.00
_cell.angle_beta   90.00
_cell.angle_gamma   90.00
#
_symmetry.space_group_name_H-M   'P 1'
#
loop_
_entity.id
_entity.type
_entity.pdbx_description
1 polymer ?
#
loop_
_entity_poly.entity_id
_entity_poly.type
_entity_poly.pdbx_seq_one_letter_code
_entity_poly.pdbx_strand_id
1 'polypeptide(L)' 'MQNLSLSEIGLLILMFGLYLLPSLISFLRRNKNYPAIFLLNLTLGWTFLGWIAALIWSVTK' A
#
# COMPACT_ATOMS: atom_id res chain seq x y z
N MET A 1 4.42 -22.94 21.27
CA MET A 1 4.01 -22.07 20.17
C MET A 1 3.60 -20.74 20.79
N GLN A 2 4.31 -19.65 20.52
CA GLN A 2 3.95 -18.33 21.09
C GLN A 2 2.66 -17.85 20.40
N ASN A 3 1.65 -17.51 21.19
CA ASN A 3 0.38 -16.98 20.69
C ASN A 3 0.58 -15.51 20.32
N LEU A 4 0.07 -15.11 19.14
CA LEU A 4 0.03 -13.71 18.74
C LEU A 4 -0.92 -12.93 19.66
N SER A 5 -0.38 -11.93 20.35
CA SER A 5 -1.10 -10.97 21.19
C SER A 5 -1.94 -10.00 20.35
N LEU A 6 -2.96 -9.40 20.98
CA LEU A 6 -3.82 -8.40 20.33
C LEU A 6 -3.04 -7.18 19.81
N SER A 7 -1.98 -6.78 20.51
CA SER A 7 -1.11 -5.67 20.08
C SER A 7 -0.35 -5.98 18.79
N GLU A 8 0.10 -7.22 18.61
CA GLU A 8 0.79 -7.64 17.39
C GLU A 8 -0.17 -7.69 16.20
N ILE A 9 -1.40 -8.15 16.41
CA ILE A 9 -2.45 -8.13 15.38
C ILE A 9 -2.77 -6.68 14.97
N GLY A 10 -2.91 -5.77 15.93
CA GLY A 10 -3.14 -4.35 15.66
C GLY A 10 -2.02 -3.72 14.83
N LEU A 11 -0.76 -4.03 15.16
CA LEU A 11 0.39 -3.55 14.41
C LEU A 11 0.41 -4.08 12.98
N LEU A 12 0.09 -5.37 12.79
CA LEU A 12 0.04 -5.99 11.46
C LEU A 12 -1.01 -5.33 10.57
N ILE A 13 -2.21 -5.06 11.12
CA ILE A 13 -3.30 -4.38 10.40
C ILE A 13 -2.87 -2.96 10.00
N LEU A 14 -2.24 -2.22 10.92
CA LEU A 14 -1.74 -0.87 10.64
C LEU A 14 -0.69 -0.88 9.52
N MET A 15 0.28 -1.79 9.58
CA MET A 15 1.30 -1.94 8.55
C MET A 15 0.69 -2.29 7.20
N PHE A 16 -0.29 -3.20 7.17
CA PHE A 16 -0.96 -3.59 5.94
C PHE A 16 -1.77 -2.44 5.33
N GLY A 17 -2.45 -1.64 6.17
CA GLY A 17 -3.14 -0.43 5.75
C GLY A 17 -2.19 0.62 5.14
N LEU A 18 -1.03 0.84 5.75
CA LEU A 18 0.00 1.75 5.25
C LEU A 18 0.63 1.23 3.94
N TYR A 19 0.83 -0.08 3.83
CA TYR A 19 1.33 -0.71 2.62
C TYR A 19 0.41 -0.45 1.42
N LEU A 20 -0.91 -0.56 1.62
CA LEU A 20 -1.91 -0.34 0.56
C LEU A 20 -2.29 1.13 0.34
N LEU A 21 -1.70 2.05 1.08
CA LEU A 21 -2.02 3.48 1.02
C LEU A 21 -1.93 4.07 -0.40
N PRO A 22 -0.88 3.81 -1.21
CA PRO A 22 -0.79 4.35 -2.58
C PRO A 22 -1.92 3.86 -3.48
N SER A 23 -2.24 2.56 -3.41
CA SER A 23 -3.32 1.96 -4.19
C SER A 23 -4.67 2.50 -3.77
N LEU A 24 -4.88 2.71 -2.47
CA LEU A 24 -6.12 3.28 -1.91
C LEU A 24 -6.31 4.74 -2.37
N ILE A 25 -5.27 5.57 -2.32
CA ILE A 25 -5.31 6.96 -2.81
C ILE A 25 -5.69 6.98 -4.30
N SER A 26 -5.05 6.15 -5.12
CA SER A 26 -5.36 6.05 -6.55
C SER A 26 -6.80 5.61 -6.81
N PHE A 27 -7.32 4.67 -6.02
CA PHE A 27 -8.68 4.17 -6.11
C PHE A 27 -9.71 5.26 -5.78
N LEU A 28 -9.53 5.95 -4.66
CA LEU A 28 -10.41 7.03 -4.21
C LEU A 28 -10.44 8.20 -5.21
N ARG A 29 -9.30 8.47 -5.86
CA ARG A 29 -9.19 9.50 -6.90
C ARG A 29 -9.69 9.06 -8.28
N ARG A 30 -10.18 7.82 -8.43
CA ARG A 30 -10.62 7.23 -9.71
C ARG A 30 -9.60 7.40 -10.83
N ASN A 31 -8.33 7.25 -10.46
CA ASN A 31 -7.23 7.44 -11.39
C ASN A 31 -7.25 6.34 -12.46
N LYS A 32 -7.11 6.70 -13.75
CA LYS A 32 -7.10 5.70 -14.85
C LYS A 32 -5.95 4.70 -14.71
N ASN A 33 -4.87 5.13 -14.05
CA ASN A 33 -3.69 4.33 -13.80
C ASN A 33 -3.81 3.41 -12.58
N TYR A 34 -4.99 3.28 -11.96
CA TYR A 34 -5.19 2.43 -10.78
C TYR A 34 -4.64 1.01 -10.93
N PRO A 35 -4.90 0.26 -12.03
CA PRO A 35 -4.39 -1.10 -12.15
C PRO A 35 -2.85 -1.13 -12.16
N ALA A 36 -2.21 -0.15 -12.79
CA ALA A 36 -0.76 -0.05 -12.84
C ALA A 36 -0.15 0.32 -11.48
N ILE A 37 -0.77 1.26 -10.76
CA ILE A 37 -0.35 1.66 -9.40
C ILE A 37 -0.56 0.51 -8.42
N PHE A 38 -1.66 -0.23 -8.54
CA PHE A 38 -1.92 -1.42 -7.74
C PHE A 38 -0.89 -2.51 -8.00
N LEU A 39 -0.58 -2.80 -9.26
CA LEU A 39 0.41 -3.82 -9.61
C LEU A 39 1.82 -3.42 -9.19
N LEU A 40 2.18 -2.14 -9.34
CA LEU A 40 3.45 -1.58 -8.84
C LEU A 40 3.55 -1.71 -7.32
N ASN A 41 2.50 -1.34 -6.60
CA ASN A 41 2.48 -1.44 -5.14
C ASN A 41 2.47 -2.90 -4.67
N LEU A 42 1.85 -3.83 -5.41
CA LEU A 42 1.87 -5.26 -5.08
C LEU A 42 3.25 -5.89 -5.32
N THR A 43 3.90 -5.56 -6.43
CA THR A 43 5.16 -6.19 -6.85
C THR A 43 6.41 -5.53 -6.29
N LEU A 44 6.39 -4.22 -6.08
CA LEU A 44 7.54 -3.42 -5.64
C LEU A 44 7.25 -2.61 -4.36
N GLY A 45 6.03 -2.63 -3.82
CA GLY A 45 5.71 -1.88 -2.59
C GLY A 45 6.45 -2.38 -1.35
N TRP A 46 7.01 -3.60 -1.38
CA TRP A 46 7.91 -4.11 -0.34
C TRP A 46 9.29 -3.43 -0.35
N THR A 47 9.61 -2.71 -1.43
CA THR A 47 10.79 -1.84 -1.48
C THR A 47 10.38 -0.41 -1.16
N PHE A 48 11.22 0.31 -0.39
CA PHE A 48 10.97 1.72 -0.08
C PHE A 48 10.80 2.56 -1.36
N LEU A 49 11.63 2.30 -2.37
CA LEU A 49 11.56 3.00 -3.66
C LEU A 49 10.26 2.71 -4.43
N GLY A 50 9.83 1.44 -4.51
CA GLY A 50 8.60 1.07 -5.19
C GLY A 50 7.35 1.63 -4.51
N TRP A 51 7.34 1.66 -3.17
CA TRP A 51 6.26 2.31 -2.41
C TRP A 51 6.20 3.82 -2.67
N ILE A 52 7.34 4.52 -2.68
CA ILE A 52 7.41 5.96 -2.99
C ILE A 52 6.98 6.23 -4.43
N ALA A 53 7.43 5.44 -5.40
CA ALA A 53 7.03 5.57 -6.79
C ALA A 53 5.51 5.38 -6.97
N ALA A 54 4.93 4.37 -6.30
CA ALA A 54 3.49 4.15 -6.28
C ALA A 54 2.75 5.32 -5.64
N LEU A 55 3.28 5.90 -4.55
CA LEU A 55 2.69 7.05 -3.88
C LEU A 55 2.68 8.29 -4.79
N ILE A 56 3.80 8.61 -5.43
CA ILE A 56 3.92 9.73 -6.37
C ILE A 56 2.94 9.54 -7.54
N TRP A 57 2.87 8.32 -8.10
CA TRP A 57 1.96 8.04 -9.20
C TRP A 57 0.49 8.08 -8.75
N SER A 58 0.18 7.65 -7.52
CA SER A 58 -1.18 7.73 -6.95
C SER A 58 -1.73 9.13 -6.88
N VAL A 59 -0.85 10.14 -6.77
CA VAL A 59 -1.25 11.54 -6.71
C VAL A 59 -1.19 12.27 -8.06
N THR A 60 -0.57 11.65 -9.06
CA THR A 60 -0.47 12.17 -10.44
C THR A 60 -1.81 11.98 -11.18
N LYS A 61 -2.14 12.86 -12.12
CA LYS A 61 -3.43 12.81 -12.86
C LYS A 61 -3.59 11.57 -13.73
#